data_AF-A0A5C5FWS7-F1
#
_entry.id   AF-A0A5C5FWS7-F1
#
_cell.length_a   1.000
_cell.length_b   1.000
_cell.length_c   1.000
_cell.angle_alpha   90.00
_cell.angle_beta   90.00
_cell.angle_gamma   90.00
#
_symmetry.space_group_name_H-M   'P 1'
#
loop_
_entity.id
_entity.type
_entity.pdbx_description
1 polymer ?
#
loop_
_entity_poly.entity_id
_entity_poly.type
_entity_poly.pdbx_seq_one_letter_code
_entity_poly.pdbx_strand_id
1 'polypeptide(L)'
;MPLAFESVDDELNVLGTLALLNFLSGYRPVLHRLTGRGAYSTILSLVLAAYLSSPSPSSSESILSAQGMSAATPAQLADLARINTHTERAHESLPVTVGVKDDEAFEVLELLAGALRETGDVLQREGCPSLGVWVRGALERADGSNGVFVHELASTFPAFCDIHLVDTEPVYLLKKALWLATVVSLRFEGENVPFKVPSLDDMPVFADNVLPTLLVHHGILSLSSASDPALVSLSLTSPDTRILSRDSATRLRAAAVTACAAIVARAHALSKEKEGCSWLAQWTEQQLDGWLWEQGKREELRKVERVAERGTVFY
;
A
#
# COMPACT_ATOMS: atom_id res chain seq x y z
N MET A 1 -11.45 -12.40 2.30
CA MET A 1 -10.56 -13.51 1.88
C MET A 1 -11.22 -14.81 2.31
N PRO A 2 -11.25 -15.88 1.49
CA PRO A 2 -11.95 -17.13 1.85
C PRO A 2 -11.06 -18.06 2.69
N LEU A 3 -10.45 -17.52 3.76
CA LEU A 3 -9.65 -18.31 4.71
C LEU A 3 -10.42 -18.42 6.03
N ALA A 4 -10.35 -19.60 6.65
CA ALA A 4 -10.70 -19.76 8.05
C ALA A 4 -9.45 -19.46 8.89
N PHE A 5 -9.56 -18.50 9.80
CA PHE A 5 -8.50 -18.15 10.73
C PHE A 5 -8.72 -18.87 12.07
N GLU A 6 -7.64 -19.31 12.70
CA GLU A 6 -7.70 -20.00 14.00
C GLU A 6 -8.11 -19.02 15.12
N SER A 7 -7.74 -17.74 14.97
CA SER A 7 -8.09 -16.67 15.91
C SER A 7 -8.22 -15.31 15.22
N VAL A 8 -8.80 -14.34 15.93
CA VAL A 8 -8.85 -12.93 15.50
C VAL A 8 -7.44 -12.35 15.36
N ASP A 9 -6.52 -12.74 16.23
CA ASP A 9 -5.12 -12.28 16.18
C ASP A 9 -4.43 -12.77 14.90
N ASP A 10 -4.74 -13.99 14.42
CA ASP A 10 -4.19 -14.51 13.16
C ASP A 10 -4.74 -13.78 11.94
N GLU A 11 -6.04 -13.48 11.95
CA GLU A 11 -6.67 -12.69 10.89
C GLU A 11 -6.08 -11.27 10.85
N LEU A 12 -5.95 -10.63 12.01
CA LEU A 12 -5.28 -9.32 12.14
C LEU A 12 -3.82 -9.38 11.71
N ASN A 13 -3.12 -10.49 11.96
CA ASN A 13 -1.73 -10.65 11.53
C ASN A 13 -1.61 -10.69 10.00
N VAL A 14 -2.53 -11.39 9.32
CA VAL A 14 -2.59 -11.42 7.86
C VAL A 14 -2.99 -10.07 7.28
N LEU A 15 -4.02 -9.42 7.82
CA LEU A 15 -4.44 -8.08 7.39
C LEU A 15 -3.36 -7.03 7.61
N GLY A 16 -2.73 -7.05 8.78
CA GLY A 16 -1.63 -6.16 9.15
C GLY A 16 -0.42 -6.37 8.25
N THR A 17 -0.03 -7.61 7.98
CA THR A 17 1.11 -7.91 7.09
C THR A 17 0.79 -7.54 5.64
N LEU A 18 -0.45 -7.80 5.19
CA LEU A 18 -0.91 -7.35 3.88
C LEU A 18 -0.82 -5.83 3.77
N ALA A 19 -1.26 -5.08 4.78
CA ALA A 19 -1.13 -3.63 4.82
C ALA A 19 0.33 -3.18 4.84
N LEU A 20 1.18 -3.81 5.66
CA LEU A 20 2.61 -3.53 5.78
C LEU A 20 3.32 -3.64 4.43
N LEU A 21 3.02 -4.70 3.68
CA LEU A 21 3.67 -5.00 2.40
C LEU A 21 2.92 -4.42 1.19
N ASN A 22 1.83 -3.67 1.38
CA ASN A 22 1.02 -3.09 0.30
C ASN A 22 1.69 -1.87 -0.35
N PHE A 23 2.88 -2.10 -0.89
CA PHE A 23 3.68 -1.18 -1.69
C PHE A 23 4.19 -1.87 -2.97
N LEU A 24 5.15 -1.26 -3.66
CA LEU A 24 5.74 -1.69 -4.95
C LEU A 24 4.94 -1.30 -6.18
N SER A 25 4.03 -0.32 -6.06
CA SER A 25 3.27 0.15 -7.22
C SER A 25 4.17 0.75 -8.30
N GLY A 26 5.32 1.33 -7.93
CA GLY A 26 6.38 1.78 -8.84
C GLY A 26 7.15 0.67 -9.58
N TYR A 27 7.02 -0.59 -9.12
CA TYR A 27 7.62 -1.77 -9.76
C TYR A 27 6.59 -2.58 -10.57
N ARG A 28 5.41 -2.02 -10.86
CA ARG A 28 4.34 -2.74 -11.56
C ARG A 28 4.80 -3.44 -12.86
N PRO A 29 5.58 -2.81 -13.77
CA PRO A 29 6.08 -3.50 -14.97
C PRO A 29 7.00 -4.67 -14.63
N VAL A 30 7.88 -4.50 -13.63
CA VAL A 30 8.80 -5.52 -13.13
C VAL A 30 8.01 -6.71 -12.56
N LEU A 31 7.01 -6.44 -11.71
CA LEU A 31 6.19 -7.50 -11.11
C LEU A 31 5.36 -8.25 -12.14
N HIS A 32 4.86 -7.58 -13.19
CA HIS A 32 4.20 -8.25 -14.30
C HIS A 32 5.16 -9.18 -15.06
N ARG A 33 6.41 -8.73 -15.31
CA ARG A 33 7.45 -9.57 -15.93
C ARG A 33 7.78 -10.78 -15.05
N LEU A 34 7.97 -10.58 -13.75
CA LEU A 34 8.45 -11.61 -12.82
C LEU A 34 7.36 -12.61 -12.41
N THR A 35 6.11 -12.15 -12.29
CA THR A 35 5.04 -12.94 -11.63
C THR A 35 3.73 -13.01 -12.43
N GLY A 36 3.62 -12.29 -13.55
CA GLY A 36 2.37 -12.12 -14.30
C GLY A 36 1.32 -11.24 -13.60
N ARG A 37 1.63 -10.68 -12.42
CA ARG A 37 0.68 -9.97 -11.55
C ARG A 37 1.11 -8.52 -11.32
N GLY A 38 0.16 -7.68 -10.95
CA GLY A 38 0.44 -6.33 -10.43
C GLY A 38 0.72 -6.36 -8.93
N ALA A 39 1.25 -5.24 -8.39
CA ALA A 39 1.74 -5.11 -7.01
C ALA A 39 0.83 -5.76 -5.95
N TYR A 40 -0.39 -5.26 -5.77
CA TYR A 40 -1.32 -5.79 -4.76
C TYR A 40 -1.56 -7.30 -4.87
N SER A 41 -1.69 -7.83 -6.10
CA SER A 41 -1.94 -9.27 -6.30
C SER A 41 -0.70 -10.12 -5.99
N THR A 42 0.50 -9.59 -6.24
CA THR A 42 1.75 -10.25 -5.84
C THR A 42 1.87 -10.29 -4.32
N ILE A 43 1.63 -9.16 -3.64
CA ILE A 43 1.68 -9.08 -2.18
C ILE A 43 0.64 -9.97 -1.53
N LEU A 44 -0.61 -9.95 -2.00
CA LEU A 44 -1.65 -10.83 -1.50
C LEU A 44 -1.24 -12.30 -1.64
N SER A 45 -0.69 -12.70 -2.80
CA SER A 45 -0.22 -14.06 -3.02
C SER A 45 0.93 -14.43 -2.07
N LEU A 46 1.87 -13.52 -1.83
CA LEU A 46 2.99 -13.71 -0.89
C LEU A 46 2.50 -13.89 0.54
N VAL A 47 1.64 -13.00 1.05
CA VAL A 47 1.14 -13.07 2.43
C VAL A 47 0.29 -14.32 2.64
N LEU A 48 -0.54 -14.70 1.66
CA LEU A 48 -1.30 -15.95 1.73
C LEU A 48 -0.38 -17.18 1.71
N ALA A 49 0.64 -17.20 0.85
CA ALA A 49 1.61 -18.29 0.82
C ALA A 49 2.37 -18.41 2.14
N ALA A 50 2.77 -17.27 2.73
CA ALA A 50 3.41 -17.21 4.04
C ALA A 50 2.50 -17.78 5.14
N TYR A 51 1.24 -17.36 5.18
CA TYR A 51 0.26 -17.86 6.16
C TYR A 51 0.03 -19.37 6.01
N LEU A 52 -0.18 -19.85 4.79
CA LEU A 52 -0.49 -21.25 4.50
C LEU A 52 0.70 -22.21 4.68
N SER A 53 1.94 -21.69 4.62
CA SER A 53 3.15 -22.49 4.81
C SER A 53 3.54 -22.62 6.29
N SER A 54 2.87 -21.89 7.18
CA SER A 54 3.13 -21.91 8.62
C SER A 54 2.33 -23.03 9.30
N PRO A 55 2.95 -23.85 10.17
CA PRO A 55 2.22 -24.87 10.95
C PRO A 55 1.20 -24.27 11.92
N SER A 56 1.49 -23.07 12.43
CA SER A 56 0.57 -22.17 13.11
C SER A 56 1.07 -20.72 12.94
N PRO A 57 0.21 -19.70 12.83
CA PRO A 57 0.64 -18.33 12.55
C PRO A 57 1.43 -17.69 13.70
N SER A 58 1.27 -18.21 14.92
CA SER A 58 1.99 -17.82 16.15
C SER A 58 3.27 -18.63 16.39
N SER A 59 3.53 -19.66 15.57
CA SER A 59 4.78 -20.43 15.67
C SER A 59 5.97 -19.54 15.34
N SER A 60 7.08 -19.69 16.08
CA SER A 60 8.35 -19.03 15.79
C SER A 60 8.94 -19.42 14.43
N GLU A 61 8.42 -20.49 13.81
CA GLU A 61 8.79 -20.95 12.48
C GLU A 61 8.06 -20.20 11.36
N SER A 62 6.98 -19.47 11.69
CA SER A 62 6.23 -18.65 10.74
C SER A 62 7.01 -17.39 10.39
N ILE A 63 7.17 -17.10 9.08
CA ILE A 63 7.71 -15.81 8.62
C ILE A 63 6.84 -14.61 9.05
N LEU A 64 5.57 -14.85 9.44
CA LEU A 64 4.65 -13.84 9.95
C LEU A 64 4.75 -13.62 11.47
N SER A 65 5.63 -14.35 12.16
CA SER A 65 5.96 -14.08 13.57
C SER A 65 6.99 -12.96 13.69
N ALA A 66 7.11 -12.33 14.86
CA ALA A 66 8.12 -11.29 15.10
C ALA A 66 9.56 -11.78 14.86
N GLN A 67 9.85 -13.05 15.20
CA GLN A 67 11.14 -13.68 14.94
C GLN A 67 11.35 -13.95 13.45
N GLY A 68 10.34 -14.52 12.78
CA GLY A 68 10.39 -14.81 11.36
C GLY A 68 10.54 -13.56 10.49
N MET A 69 9.84 -12.47 10.85
CA MET A 69 9.96 -11.17 10.21
C MET A 69 11.36 -10.58 10.35
N SER A 70 11.93 -10.58 11.57
CA SER A 70 13.29 -10.10 11.85
C SER A 70 14.38 -10.91 11.13
N ALA A 71 14.12 -12.19 10.89
CA ALA A 71 15.01 -13.08 10.14
C ALA A 71 14.73 -13.14 8.62
N ALA A 72 13.79 -12.34 8.10
CA ALA A 72 13.34 -12.45 6.72
C ALA A 72 14.48 -12.15 5.72
N THR A 73 14.64 -13.04 4.73
CA THR A 73 15.64 -12.92 3.67
C THR A 73 15.01 -12.77 2.29
N PRO A 74 15.71 -12.11 1.33
CA PRO A 74 15.27 -12.06 -0.06
C PRO A 74 15.01 -13.44 -0.68
N ALA A 75 15.82 -14.45 -0.32
CA ALA A 75 15.67 -15.82 -0.84
C ALA A 75 14.35 -16.46 -0.40
N GLN A 76 14.02 -16.39 0.90
CA GLN A 76 12.75 -16.91 1.41
C GLN A 76 11.55 -16.21 0.76
N LEU A 77 11.63 -14.89 0.57
CA LEU A 77 10.57 -14.13 -0.08
C LEU A 77 10.45 -14.43 -1.58
N ALA A 78 11.58 -14.68 -2.25
CA ALA A 78 11.58 -15.10 -3.65
C ALA A 78 10.81 -16.41 -3.83
N ASP A 79 11.07 -17.38 -2.95
CA ASP A 79 10.40 -18.68 -2.97
C ASP A 79 8.89 -18.53 -2.71
N LEU A 80 8.50 -17.80 -1.65
CA LEU A 80 7.09 -17.58 -1.31
C LEU A 80 6.33 -16.78 -2.38
N ALA A 81 6.94 -15.72 -2.93
CA ALA A 81 6.36 -14.89 -3.98
C ALA A 81 6.44 -15.54 -5.36
N ARG A 82 7.18 -16.65 -5.51
CA ARG A 82 7.53 -17.29 -6.79
C ARG A 82 8.16 -16.31 -7.77
N ILE A 83 9.11 -15.50 -7.27
CA ILE A 83 9.88 -14.55 -8.07
C ILE A 83 11.19 -15.20 -8.48
N ASN A 84 11.40 -15.35 -9.79
CA ASN A 84 12.69 -15.76 -10.33
C ASN A 84 13.70 -14.63 -10.16
N THR A 85 14.83 -14.92 -9.50
CA THR A 85 15.90 -13.96 -9.22
C THR A 85 16.95 -13.89 -10.33
N HIS A 86 16.89 -14.81 -11.30
CA HIS A 86 17.82 -14.91 -12.41
C HIS A 86 17.07 -15.08 -13.72
N THR A 87 17.70 -14.62 -14.80
CA THR A 87 17.25 -14.84 -16.18
C THR A 87 18.28 -15.69 -16.92
N GLU A 88 17.81 -16.66 -17.68
CA GLU A 88 18.68 -17.48 -18.51
C GLU A 88 19.15 -16.71 -19.74
N ARG A 89 20.46 -16.66 -19.97
CA ARG A 89 21.08 -16.06 -21.15
C ARG A 89 22.18 -16.95 -21.69
N ALA A 90 22.34 -16.99 -23.02
CA ALA A 90 23.49 -17.64 -23.63
C ALA A 90 24.78 -16.96 -23.15
N HIS A 91 25.78 -17.75 -22.76
CA HIS A 91 27.08 -17.22 -22.39
C HIS A 91 27.76 -16.60 -23.63
N GLU A 92 28.43 -15.45 -23.45
CA GLU A 92 28.95 -14.65 -24.57
C GLU A 92 29.95 -15.40 -25.47
N SER A 93 30.65 -16.39 -24.91
CA SER A 93 31.74 -17.11 -25.59
C SER A 93 31.68 -18.63 -25.50
N LEU A 94 30.73 -19.20 -24.75
CA LEU A 94 30.65 -20.65 -24.52
C LEU A 94 29.27 -21.16 -24.97
N PRO A 95 29.16 -22.38 -25.52
CA PRO A 95 27.89 -22.96 -25.95
C PRO A 95 27.08 -23.47 -24.74
N VAL A 96 26.89 -22.62 -23.73
CA VAL A 96 26.16 -22.91 -22.49
C VAL A 96 25.21 -21.75 -22.16
N THR A 97 24.16 -22.05 -21.42
CA THR A 97 23.26 -21.04 -20.84
C THR A 97 23.69 -20.76 -19.41
N VAL A 98 23.73 -19.48 -19.04
CA VAL A 98 24.07 -19.02 -17.69
C VAL A 98 22.91 -18.25 -17.08
N GLY A 99 22.72 -18.38 -15.77
CA GLY A 99 21.79 -17.55 -15.01
C GLY A 99 22.41 -16.19 -14.71
N VAL A 100 21.82 -15.13 -15.25
CA VAL A 100 22.22 -13.74 -14.97
C VAL A 100 21.27 -13.15 -13.94
N LYS A 101 21.82 -12.57 -12.88
CA LYS A 101 21.08 -11.90 -11.81
C LYS A 101 20.12 -10.84 -12.37
N ASP A 102 18.86 -10.83 -11.93
CA ASP A 102 17.90 -9.77 -12.23
C ASP A 102 17.91 -8.72 -11.10
N ASP A 103 18.60 -7.60 -11.30
CA ASP A 103 18.77 -6.58 -10.26
C ASP A 103 17.45 -5.97 -9.80
N GLU A 104 16.45 -5.82 -10.66
CA GLU A 104 15.14 -5.29 -10.28
C GLU A 104 14.36 -6.29 -9.41
N ALA A 105 14.52 -7.60 -9.66
CA ALA A 105 13.96 -8.63 -8.80
C ALA A 105 14.57 -8.58 -7.39
N PHE A 106 15.89 -8.43 -7.30
CA PHE A 106 16.57 -8.30 -6.01
C PHE A 106 16.19 -7.02 -5.29
N GLU A 107 16.06 -5.88 -5.98
CA GLU A 107 15.62 -4.62 -5.39
C GLU A 107 14.23 -4.75 -4.75
N VAL A 108 13.27 -5.36 -5.46
CA VAL A 108 11.93 -5.66 -4.93
C VAL A 108 12.00 -6.53 -3.68
N LEU A 109 12.78 -7.62 -3.72
CA LEU A 109 12.88 -8.57 -2.61
C LEU A 109 13.58 -7.96 -1.39
N GLU A 110 14.57 -7.09 -1.58
CA GLU A 110 15.23 -6.37 -0.49
C GLU A 110 14.31 -5.36 0.17
N LEU A 111 13.47 -4.65 -0.59
CA LEU A 111 12.47 -3.74 0.01
C LEU A 111 11.47 -4.51 0.89
N LEU A 112 10.98 -5.66 0.40
CA LEU A 112 10.06 -6.51 1.16
C LEU A 112 10.73 -7.07 2.42
N ALA A 113 11.96 -7.59 2.29
CA ALA A 113 12.70 -8.13 3.41
C ALA A 113 13.05 -7.05 4.43
N GLY A 114 13.46 -5.86 3.98
CA GLY A 114 13.74 -4.71 4.83
C GLY A 114 12.53 -4.29 5.67
N ALA A 115 11.35 -4.16 5.05
CA ALA A 115 10.12 -3.80 5.75
C ALA A 115 9.70 -4.85 6.79
N LEU A 116 9.86 -6.15 6.48
CA LEU A 116 9.62 -7.23 7.44
C LEU A 116 10.62 -7.18 8.59
N ARG A 117 11.92 -7.07 8.30
CA ARG A 117 12.96 -7.09 9.34
C ARG A 117 12.78 -5.96 10.34
N GLU A 118 12.61 -4.73 9.85
CA GLU A 118 12.37 -3.56 10.70
C GLU A 118 11.11 -3.73 11.55
N THR A 119 10.03 -4.28 10.98
CA THR A 119 8.80 -4.57 11.72
C THR A 119 9.02 -5.65 12.78
N GLY A 120 9.72 -6.74 12.45
CA GLY A 120 10.04 -7.81 13.37
C GLY A 120 10.88 -7.35 14.55
N ASP A 121 11.87 -6.48 14.30
CA ASP A 121 12.70 -5.88 15.34
C ASP A 121 11.89 -4.97 16.27
N VAL A 122 10.95 -4.19 15.72
CA VAL A 122 10.00 -3.39 16.52
C VAL A 122 9.13 -4.31 17.38
N LEU A 123 8.52 -5.35 16.80
CA LEU A 123 7.66 -6.27 17.53
C LEU A 123 8.38 -6.98 18.68
N GLN A 124 9.63 -7.40 18.47
CA GLN A 124 10.46 -8.01 19.52
C GLN A 124 10.74 -7.02 20.66
N ARG A 125 11.04 -5.75 20.35
CA ARG A 125 11.23 -4.70 21.37
C ARG A 125 9.95 -4.42 22.15
N GLU A 126 8.80 -4.47 21.49
CA GLU A 126 7.47 -4.32 22.11
C GLU A 126 6.99 -5.60 22.84
N GLY A 127 7.78 -6.68 22.83
CA GLY A 127 7.39 -7.96 23.43
C GLY A 127 6.17 -8.61 22.77
N CYS A 128 5.87 -8.24 21.51
CA CYS A 128 4.72 -8.74 20.77
C CYS A 128 5.14 -9.90 19.86
N PRO A 129 4.45 -11.07 19.91
CA PRO A 129 4.85 -12.25 19.12
C PRO A 129 4.52 -12.13 17.62
N SER A 130 3.59 -11.24 17.24
CA SER A 130 3.19 -11.01 15.86
C SER A 130 2.60 -9.61 15.69
N LEU A 131 2.48 -9.16 14.43
CA LEU A 131 1.85 -7.88 14.12
C LEU A 131 0.36 -7.91 14.48
N GLY A 132 -0.32 -9.05 14.33
CA GLY A 132 -1.73 -9.20 14.69
C GLY A 132 -2.02 -8.93 16.17
N VAL A 133 -1.19 -9.49 17.07
CA VAL A 133 -1.32 -9.25 18.52
C VAL A 133 -1.09 -7.77 18.84
N TRP A 134 -0.09 -7.15 18.22
CA TRP A 134 0.17 -5.72 18.40
C TRP A 134 -1.03 -4.88 17.90
N VAL A 135 -1.56 -5.19 16.72
CA VAL A 135 -2.70 -4.49 16.10
C VAL A 135 -3.94 -4.60 16.99
N ARG A 136 -4.25 -5.78 17.55
CA ARG A 136 -5.36 -5.91 18.51
C ARG A 136 -5.18 -4.98 19.70
N GLY A 137 -4.00 -4.95 20.31
CA GLY A 137 -3.71 -4.07 21.44
C GLY A 137 -3.84 -2.58 21.08
N ALA A 138 -3.42 -2.18 19.88
CA ALA A 138 -3.60 -0.82 19.39
C ALA A 138 -5.08 -0.47 19.15
N LEU A 139 -5.88 -1.42 18.65
CA LEU A 139 -7.33 -1.22 18.47
C LEU A 139 -8.06 -1.08 19.83
N GLU A 140 -7.67 -1.88 20.82
CA GLU A 140 -8.20 -1.77 22.20
C GLU A 140 -7.88 -0.41 22.81
N ARG A 141 -6.67 0.12 22.63
CA ARG A 141 -6.27 1.46 23.11
C ARG A 141 -6.94 2.60 22.36
N ALA A 142 -7.12 2.45 21.05
CA ALA A 142 -7.74 3.47 20.21
C ALA A 142 -9.25 3.63 20.48
N ASP A 143 -9.90 2.61 21.05
CA ASP A 143 -11.32 2.61 21.43
C ASP A 143 -12.26 3.10 20.31
N GLY A 144 -11.98 2.68 19.06
CA GLY A 144 -12.73 3.05 17.86
C GLY A 144 -12.29 4.35 17.18
N SER A 145 -11.30 5.06 17.72
CA SER A 145 -10.72 6.26 17.07
C SER A 145 -9.75 5.87 15.94
N ASN A 146 -10.10 6.19 14.69
CA ASN A 146 -9.20 5.94 13.57
C ASN A 146 -7.90 6.76 13.67
N GLY A 147 -7.97 8.01 14.12
CA GLY A 147 -6.81 8.89 14.23
C GLY A 147 -5.79 8.39 15.25
N VAL A 148 -6.25 7.86 16.39
CA VAL A 148 -5.37 7.27 17.40
C VAL A 148 -4.72 6.00 16.86
N PHE A 149 -5.50 5.11 16.24
CA PHE A 149 -4.98 3.86 15.68
C PHE A 149 -3.94 4.11 14.56
N VAL A 150 -4.24 5.03 13.64
CA VAL A 150 -3.32 5.43 12.55
C VAL A 150 -2.05 6.07 13.11
N HIS A 151 -2.17 6.93 14.13
CA HIS A 151 -1.03 7.55 14.80
C HIS A 151 -0.13 6.52 15.50
N GLU A 152 -0.72 5.57 16.25
CA GLU A 152 0.05 4.49 16.88
C GLU A 152 0.80 3.66 15.83
N LEU A 153 0.13 3.24 14.74
CA LEU A 153 0.80 2.50 13.66
C LEU A 153 1.99 3.27 13.06
N ALA A 154 1.77 4.53 12.69
CA ALA A 154 2.80 5.34 12.03
C ALA A 154 3.95 5.73 12.95
N SER A 155 3.69 5.87 14.26
CA SER A 155 4.73 6.20 15.25
C SER A 155 5.52 4.98 15.71
N THR A 156 4.94 3.78 15.66
CA THR A 156 5.60 2.54 16.07
C THR A 156 6.38 1.86 14.93
N PHE A 157 5.82 1.81 13.73
CA PHE A 157 6.41 1.09 12.59
C PHE A 157 6.83 2.05 11.47
N PRO A 158 8.14 2.16 11.15
CA PRO A 158 8.60 3.12 10.16
C PRO A 158 8.02 2.86 8.76
N ALA A 159 7.79 1.60 8.39
CA ALA A 159 7.11 1.25 7.15
C ALA A 159 5.68 1.82 7.01
N PHE A 160 5.00 2.18 8.10
CA PHE A 160 3.70 2.87 8.08
C PHE A 160 3.80 4.40 8.14
N CYS A 161 5.00 4.95 8.40
CA CYS A 161 5.27 6.38 8.56
C CYS A 161 5.48 7.09 7.22
N ASP A 162 4.44 7.15 6.39
CA ASP A 162 4.39 7.89 5.13
C ASP A 162 4.18 9.39 5.40
N ILE A 163 5.21 10.00 6.02
CA ILE A 163 5.30 11.41 6.40
C ILE A 163 6.61 11.98 5.83
N HIS A 164 6.51 13.10 5.12
CA HIS A 164 7.65 13.71 4.45
C HIS A 164 7.70 15.21 4.68
N LEU A 165 8.90 15.78 4.80
CA LEU A 165 9.10 17.22 4.78
C LEU A 165 9.26 17.68 3.33
N VAL A 166 8.34 18.52 2.88
CA VAL A 166 8.31 19.09 1.53
C VAL A 166 8.28 20.59 1.69
N ASP A 167 9.30 21.30 1.19
CA ASP A 167 9.44 22.75 1.35
C ASP A 167 9.34 23.19 2.83
N THR A 168 9.93 22.39 3.72
CA THR A 168 9.90 22.52 5.21
C THR A 168 8.56 22.24 5.89
N GLU A 169 7.51 21.93 5.13
CA GLU A 169 6.20 21.59 5.66
C GLU A 169 6.02 20.06 5.73
N PRO A 170 5.50 19.52 6.84
CA PRO A 170 5.20 18.10 6.95
C PRO A 170 3.94 17.75 6.14
N VAL A 171 4.08 16.76 5.26
CA VAL A 171 3.00 16.18 4.47
C VAL A 171 2.69 14.79 5.01
N TYR A 172 1.43 14.56 5.40
CA TYR A 172 0.96 13.31 5.99
C TYR A 172 0.07 12.58 4.97
N LEU A 173 0.53 11.43 4.46
CA LEU A 173 -0.22 10.63 3.49
C LEU A 173 -0.72 9.32 4.10
N LEU A 174 0.10 8.65 4.91
CA LEU A 174 -0.26 7.53 5.79
C LEU A 174 -1.11 6.42 5.14
N LYS A 175 -0.95 6.20 3.83
CA LYS A 175 -1.86 5.38 3.01
C LYS A 175 -2.09 3.98 3.57
N LYS A 176 -1.02 3.28 3.96
CA LYS A 176 -1.12 1.89 4.44
C LYS A 176 -1.79 1.79 5.81
N ALA A 177 -1.58 2.79 6.68
CA ALA A 177 -2.20 2.83 8.00
C ALA A 177 -3.70 3.12 7.89
N LEU A 178 -4.07 4.10 7.06
CA LEU A 178 -5.46 4.42 6.73
C LEU A 178 -6.16 3.21 6.10
N TRP A 179 -5.51 2.54 5.14
CA TRP A 179 -6.03 1.33 4.51
C TRP A 179 -6.26 0.20 5.52
N LEU A 180 -5.33 -0.03 6.45
CA LEU A 180 -5.48 -1.04 7.49
C LEU A 180 -6.67 -0.74 8.41
N ALA A 181 -6.82 0.51 8.85
CA ALA A 181 -7.96 0.94 9.65
C ALA A 181 -9.28 0.65 8.92
N THR A 182 -9.36 0.97 7.62
CA THR A 182 -10.54 0.71 6.81
C THR A 182 -10.85 -0.76 6.67
N VAL A 183 -9.86 -1.59 6.35
CA VAL A 183 -10.09 -3.02 6.14
C VAL A 183 -10.46 -3.74 7.44
N VAL A 184 -9.87 -3.36 8.58
CA VAL A 184 -10.28 -3.87 9.89
C VAL A 184 -11.74 -3.50 10.18
N SER A 185 -12.11 -2.25 9.92
CA SER A 185 -13.47 -1.77 10.18
C SER A 185 -14.50 -2.55 9.35
N LEU A 186 -14.29 -2.65 8.04
CA LEU A 186 -15.20 -3.36 7.14
C LEU A 186 -15.23 -4.87 7.42
N ARG A 187 -14.13 -5.47 7.89
CA ARG A 187 -14.06 -6.90 8.14
C ARG A 187 -14.77 -7.29 9.43
N PHE A 188 -14.61 -6.51 10.49
CA PHE A 188 -15.09 -6.85 11.84
C PHE A 188 -16.34 -6.06 12.26
N GLU A 189 -16.92 -5.27 11.35
CA GLU A 189 -18.21 -4.63 11.59
C GLU A 189 -19.29 -5.68 11.89
N GLY A 190 -19.92 -5.55 13.06
CA GLY A 190 -20.95 -6.47 13.53
C GLY A 190 -20.44 -7.82 14.05
N GLU A 191 -19.12 -8.05 14.03
CA GLU A 191 -18.51 -9.26 14.59
C GLU A 191 -18.32 -9.16 16.11
N ASN A 192 -18.33 -10.30 16.80
CA ASN A 192 -18.07 -10.34 18.24
C ASN A 192 -16.55 -10.40 18.52
N VAL A 193 -15.90 -9.24 18.56
CA VAL A 193 -14.45 -9.08 18.78
C VAL A 193 -14.15 -8.31 20.07
N PRO A 194 -12.95 -8.47 20.68
CA PRO A 194 -12.61 -7.85 21.97
C PRO A 194 -12.25 -6.36 21.88
N PHE A 195 -12.35 -5.73 20.70
CA PHE A 195 -12.01 -4.33 20.46
C PHE A 195 -13.14 -3.62 19.71
N LYS A 196 -13.17 -2.28 19.80
CA LYS A 196 -14.02 -1.48 18.91
C LYS A 196 -13.33 -1.29 17.57
N VAL A 197 -14.07 -1.52 16.49
CA VAL A 197 -13.58 -1.23 15.14
C VAL A 197 -13.36 0.28 14.95
N PRO A 198 -12.36 0.70 14.16
CA PRO A 198 -12.14 2.12 13.87
C PRO A 198 -13.36 2.76 13.18
N SER A 199 -13.66 4.03 13.51
CA SER A 199 -14.65 4.79 12.75
C SER A 199 -14.12 5.10 11.35
N LEU A 200 -14.99 5.00 10.35
CA LEU A 200 -14.70 5.41 8.98
C LEU A 200 -15.08 6.86 8.68
N ASP A 201 -15.61 7.58 9.68
CA ASP A 201 -15.94 8.99 9.56
C ASP A 201 -14.67 9.82 9.32
N ASP A 202 -14.80 10.84 8.46
CA ASP A 202 -13.74 11.79 8.12
C ASP A 202 -12.44 11.17 7.57
N MET A 203 -12.50 9.94 7.05
CA MET A 203 -11.36 9.29 6.38
C MET A 203 -11.05 9.96 5.04
N PRO A 204 -9.82 10.43 4.79
CA PRO A 204 -9.42 10.98 3.50
C PRO A 204 -9.27 9.87 2.46
N VAL A 205 -9.10 10.26 1.19
CA VAL A 205 -8.69 9.31 0.14
C VAL A 205 -7.30 8.71 0.39
N PHE A 206 -7.04 7.51 -0.13
CA PHE A 206 -5.80 6.77 0.06
C PHE A 206 -4.89 6.96 -1.15
N ALA A 207 -4.22 8.11 -1.21
CA ALA A 207 -3.39 8.47 -2.35
C ALA A 207 -2.21 7.50 -2.54
N ASP A 208 -2.36 6.53 -3.43
CA ASP A 208 -1.31 5.65 -3.95
C ASP A 208 -0.77 6.22 -5.28
N ASN A 209 -0.48 5.38 -6.27
CA ASN A 209 -0.14 5.83 -7.63
C ASN A 209 -1.33 5.89 -8.61
N VAL A 210 -2.48 5.28 -8.28
CA VAL A 210 -3.67 5.24 -9.14
C VAL A 210 -4.37 6.58 -9.12
N LEU A 211 -4.75 7.07 -7.94
CA LEU A 211 -5.49 8.33 -7.78
C LEU A 211 -4.77 9.51 -8.45
N PRO A 212 -3.51 9.84 -8.11
CA PRO A 212 -2.80 10.94 -8.76
C PRO A 212 -2.71 10.75 -10.28
N THR A 213 -2.47 9.53 -10.76
CA THR A 213 -2.45 9.26 -12.21
C THR A 213 -3.80 9.58 -12.87
N LEU A 214 -4.91 9.13 -12.29
CA LEU A 214 -6.23 9.32 -12.87
C LEU A 214 -6.63 10.80 -12.86
N LEU A 215 -6.34 11.53 -11.79
CA LEU A 215 -6.64 12.96 -11.71
C LEU A 215 -5.83 13.76 -12.73
N VAL A 216 -4.57 13.41 -12.99
CA VAL A 216 -3.78 13.99 -14.08
C VAL A 216 -4.35 13.60 -15.45
N HIS A 217 -4.68 12.32 -15.65
CA HIS A 217 -5.25 11.82 -16.91
C HIS A 217 -6.56 12.52 -17.29
N HIS A 218 -7.44 12.76 -16.31
CA HIS A 218 -8.71 13.46 -16.51
C HIS A 218 -8.58 14.98 -16.57
N GLY A 219 -7.38 15.54 -16.41
CA GLY A 219 -7.15 16.98 -16.40
C GLY A 219 -7.71 17.69 -15.17
N ILE A 220 -8.05 16.95 -14.11
CA ILE A 220 -8.49 17.52 -12.82
C ILE A 220 -7.29 18.16 -12.12
N LEU A 221 -6.15 17.46 -12.09
CA LEU A 221 -4.88 18.03 -11.67
C LEU A 221 -4.13 18.55 -12.91
N SER A 222 -4.10 19.88 -13.06
CA SER A 222 -3.22 20.53 -14.04
C SER A 222 -1.84 20.77 -13.42
N LEU A 223 -0.80 20.29 -14.09
CA LEU A 223 0.58 20.41 -13.63
C LEU A 223 1.34 21.57 -14.30
N SER A 224 0.71 22.27 -15.24
CA SER A 224 1.38 23.31 -16.05
C SER A 224 1.90 24.50 -15.24
N SER A 225 1.36 24.72 -14.05
CA SER A 225 1.74 25.79 -13.13
C SER A 225 2.41 25.27 -11.85
N ALA A 226 2.83 24.00 -11.83
CA ALA A 226 3.56 23.46 -10.68
C ALA A 226 4.92 24.16 -10.54
N SER A 227 5.34 24.40 -9.30
CA SER A 227 6.69 24.92 -9.00
C SER A 227 7.78 23.88 -9.21
N ASP A 228 7.42 22.59 -9.13
CA ASP A 228 8.31 21.45 -9.34
C ASP A 228 8.48 21.16 -10.86
N PRO A 229 9.68 21.34 -11.44
CA PRO A 229 9.93 21.09 -12.86
C PRO A 229 9.65 19.64 -13.30
N ALA A 230 9.82 18.66 -12.42
CA ALA A 230 9.53 17.26 -12.72
C ALA A 230 8.02 17.05 -12.92
N LEU A 231 7.18 17.76 -12.16
CA LEU A 231 5.73 17.72 -12.33
C LEU A 231 5.27 18.47 -13.58
N VAL A 232 5.88 19.62 -13.90
CA VAL A 232 5.58 20.34 -15.15
C VAL A 232 5.90 19.51 -16.39
N SER A 233 6.99 18.75 -16.36
CA SER A 233 7.44 17.90 -17.46
C SER A 233 6.78 16.51 -17.48
N LEU A 234 5.98 16.16 -16.47
CA LEU A 234 5.34 14.86 -16.36
C LEU A 234 4.41 14.60 -17.55
N SER A 235 4.68 13.52 -18.27
CA SER A 235 3.82 12.98 -19.33
C SER A 235 3.49 11.52 -19.05
N LEU A 236 2.20 11.19 -18.95
CA LEU A 236 1.75 9.80 -18.79
C LEU A 236 2.09 8.91 -20.00
N THR A 237 2.45 9.51 -21.14
CA THR A 237 2.85 8.77 -22.35
C THR A 237 4.36 8.57 -22.47
N SER A 238 5.17 9.29 -21.67
CA SER A 238 6.64 9.26 -21.76
C SER A 238 7.24 8.54 -20.55
N PRO A 239 7.82 7.33 -20.69
CA PRO A 239 8.31 6.51 -19.59
C PRO A 239 9.25 7.24 -18.61
N ASP A 240 10.20 8.00 -19.14
CA ASP A 240 11.27 8.63 -18.36
C ASP A 240 10.75 9.70 -17.40
N THR A 241 9.63 10.34 -17.74
CA THR A 241 9.04 11.42 -16.93
C THR A 241 8.10 10.92 -15.85
N ARG A 242 7.68 9.65 -15.90
CA ARG A 242 6.72 9.06 -14.94
C ARG A 242 7.35 8.57 -13.66
N ILE A 243 8.66 8.34 -13.68
CA ILE A 243 9.42 7.95 -12.48
C ILE A 243 9.77 9.25 -11.75
N LEU A 244 9.06 9.50 -10.66
CA LEU A 244 9.21 10.70 -9.86
C LEU A 244 10.20 10.47 -8.72
N SER A 245 10.87 11.54 -8.32
CA SER A 245 11.56 11.59 -7.03
C SER A 245 10.53 11.48 -5.90
N ARG A 246 10.97 11.10 -4.69
CA ARG A 246 10.13 11.09 -3.49
C ARG A 246 9.38 12.42 -3.32
N ASP A 247 10.12 13.51 -3.35
CA ASP A 247 9.62 14.87 -3.20
C ASP A 247 8.52 15.24 -4.21
N SER A 248 8.73 14.92 -5.49
CA SER A 248 7.75 15.17 -6.56
C SER A 248 6.53 14.26 -6.41
N ALA A 249 6.75 12.98 -6.06
CA ALA A 249 5.67 12.03 -5.82
C ALA A 249 4.82 12.42 -4.61
N THR A 250 5.44 12.86 -3.51
CA THR A 250 4.75 13.36 -2.32
C THR A 250 3.89 14.57 -2.66
N ARG A 251 4.42 15.56 -3.40
CA ARG A 251 3.64 16.74 -3.85
C ARG A 251 2.42 16.33 -4.67
N LEU A 252 2.61 15.42 -5.63
CA LEU A 252 1.52 14.97 -6.49
C LEU A 252 0.47 14.16 -5.71
N ARG A 253 0.88 13.28 -4.79
CA ARG A 253 -0.03 12.52 -3.92
C ARG A 253 -0.80 13.44 -2.97
N ALA A 254 -0.15 14.44 -2.39
CA ALA A 254 -0.80 15.45 -1.55
C ALA A 254 -1.83 16.27 -2.34
N ALA A 255 -1.48 16.71 -3.56
CA ALA A 255 -2.41 17.41 -4.44
C ALA A 255 -3.63 16.54 -4.79
N ALA A 256 -3.45 15.22 -4.95
CA ALA A 256 -4.54 14.29 -5.17
C ALA A 256 -5.50 14.21 -3.98
N VAL A 257 -4.99 14.16 -2.75
CA VAL A 257 -5.83 14.22 -1.53
C VAL A 257 -6.65 15.51 -1.51
N THR A 258 -6.00 16.66 -1.71
CA THR A 258 -6.69 17.97 -1.73
C THR A 258 -7.74 18.06 -2.84
N ALA A 259 -7.44 17.55 -4.04
CA ALA A 259 -8.39 17.56 -5.15
C ALA A 259 -9.60 16.67 -4.86
N CYS A 260 -9.42 15.50 -4.26
CA CYS A 260 -10.53 14.63 -3.86
C CYS A 260 -11.42 15.26 -2.79
N ALA A 261 -10.83 15.90 -1.77
CA ALA A 261 -11.59 16.66 -0.78
C ALA A 261 -12.42 17.77 -1.44
N ALA A 262 -11.85 18.49 -2.41
CA ALA A 262 -12.55 19.52 -3.17
C ALA A 262 -13.69 18.94 -4.05
N ILE A 263 -13.51 17.76 -4.63
CA ILE A 263 -14.56 17.05 -5.39
C ILE A 263 -15.75 16.71 -4.48
N VAL A 264 -15.48 16.15 -3.29
CA VAL A 264 -16.53 15.82 -2.31
C VAL A 264 -17.25 17.08 -1.83
N ALA A 265 -16.51 18.14 -1.50
CA ALA A 265 -17.11 19.42 -1.14
C ALA A 265 -18.01 19.99 -2.26
N ARG A 266 -17.58 19.87 -3.53
CA ARG A 266 -18.42 20.29 -4.67
C ARG A 266 -19.65 19.41 -4.84
N ALA A 267 -19.54 18.10 -4.60
CA ALA A 267 -20.69 17.19 -4.60
C ALA A 267 -21.73 17.59 -3.54
N HIS A 268 -21.29 17.92 -2.33
CA HIS A 268 -22.17 18.39 -1.25
C HIS A 268 -22.82 19.74 -1.56
N ALA A 269 -22.15 20.64 -2.29
CA ALA A 269 -22.76 21.87 -2.77
C ALA A 269 -23.84 21.58 -3.82
N LEU A 270 -23.54 20.72 -4.79
CA LEU A 270 -24.46 20.32 -5.86
C LEU A 270 -25.74 19.64 -5.32
N SER A 271 -25.65 18.92 -4.20
CA SER A 271 -26.80 18.29 -3.56
C SER A 271 -27.86 19.29 -3.09
N LYS A 272 -27.47 20.56 -2.90
CA LYS A 272 -28.35 21.67 -2.49
C LYS A 272 -28.81 22.51 -3.70
N GLU A 273 -27.97 22.59 -4.74
CA GLU A 273 -28.20 23.42 -5.93
C GLU A 273 -29.10 22.73 -6.97
N LYS A 274 -29.08 21.40 -7.07
CA LYS A 274 -29.71 20.65 -8.16
C LYS A 274 -30.74 19.64 -7.67
N GLU A 275 -31.92 19.69 -8.28
CA GLU A 275 -32.95 18.68 -8.08
C GLU A 275 -32.45 17.29 -8.52
N GLY A 276 -32.76 16.25 -7.74
CA GLY A 276 -32.32 14.87 -8.01
C GLY A 276 -30.88 14.54 -7.55
N CYS A 277 -30.12 15.49 -6.99
CA CYS A 277 -28.75 15.29 -6.52
C CYS A 277 -28.60 15.14 -5.01
N SER A 278 -29.70 14.94 -4.25
CA SER A 278 -29.68 14.88 -2.78
C SER A 278 -28.75 13.80 -2.23
N TRP A 279 -28.58 12.68 -2.95
CA TRP A 279 -27.69 11.59 -2.58
C TRP A 279 -26.21 12.02 -2.46
N LEU A 280 -25.80 13.08 -3.18
CA LEU A 280 -24.43 13.60 -3.09
C LEU A 280 -24.10 14.17 -1.71
N ALA A 281 -25.10 14.54 -0.90
CA ALA A 281 -24.89 15.10 0.45
C ALA A 281 -24.21 14.12 1.42
N GLN A 282 -24.29 12.82 1.14
CA GLN A 282 -23.71 11.76 1.97
C GLN A 282 -22.47 11.13 1.35
N TRP A 283 -22.03 11.62 0.18
CA TRP A 283 -20.90 11.03 -0.51
C TRP A 283 -19.61 11.37 0.23
N THR A 284 -18.83 10.35 0.60
CA THR A 284 -17.59 10.51 1.39
C THR A 284 -16.34 10.42 0.51
N GLU A 285 -15.21 10.89 1.03
CA GLU A 285 -13.91 10.72 0.37
C GLU A 285 -13.57 9.24 0.18
N GLN A 286 -13.85 8.38 1.16
CA GLN A 286 -13.64 6.93 1.03
C GLN A 286 -14.46 6.32 -0.12
N GLN A 287 -15.71 6.77 -0.32
CA GLN A 287 -16.54 6.29 -1.44
C GLN A 287 -16.00 6.80 -2.79
N LEU A 288 -15.46 8.02 -2.84
CA LEU A 288 -14.76 8.54 -4.01
C LEU A 288 -13.47 7.77 -4.31
N ASP A 289 -12.68 7.45 -3.28
CA ASP A 289 -11.46 6.63 -3.37
C ASP A 289 -11.75 5.27 -4.02
N GLY A 290 -12.70 4.53 -3.43
CA GLY A 290 -13.12 3.22 -3.95
C GLY A 290 -13.61 3.32 -5.40
N TRP A 291 -14.42 4.33 -5.72
CA TRP A 291 -14.89 4.55 -7.08
C TRP A 291 -13.76 4.85 -8.06
N LEU A 292 -12.84 5.78 -7.74
CA LEU A 292 -11.69 6.12 -8.59
C LEU A 292 -10.77 4.91 -8.79
N TRP A 293 -10.52 4.16 -7.72
CA TRP A 293 -9.69 2.97 -7.79
C TRP A 293 -10.30 1.92 -8.71
N GLU A 294 -11.61 1.66 -8.61
CA GLU A 294 -12.36 0.77 -9.51
C GLU A 294 -12.34 1.26 -10.96
N GLN A 295 -12.53 2.57 -11.19
CA GLN A 295 -12.40 3.15 -12.54
C GLN A 295 -11.02 2.85 -13.12
N GLY A 296 -9.96 3.00 -12.33
CA GLY A 296 -8.58 2.69 -12.72
C GLY A 296 -8.33 1.22 -13.09
N LYS A 297 -9.24 0.30 -12.77
CA LYS A 297 -9.15 -1.12 -13.14
C LYS A 297 -9.93 -1.47 -14.41
N ARG A 298 -10.81 -0.58 -14.90
CA ARG A 298 -11.54 -0.77 -16.16
C ARG A 298 -10.57 -0.80 -17.35
N GLU A 299 -10.94 -1.52 -18.40
CA GLU A 299 -10.02 -1.86 -19.49
C GLU A 299 -9.32 -0.63 -20.10
N GLU A 300 -10.06 0.44 -20.36
CA GLU A 300 -9.54 1.68 -20.95
C GLU A 300 -8.51 2.36 -20.01
N LEU A 301 -8.88 2.55 -18.75
CA LEU A 301 -8.04 3.24 -17.76
C LEU A 301 -6.93 2.37 -17.19
N ARG A 302 -7.01 1.04 -17.34
CA ARG A 302 -5.96 0.10 -16.94
C ARG A 302 -4.76 0.14 -17.88
N LYS A 303 -4.96 0.60 -19.12
CA LYS A 303 -3.90 0.85 -20.11
C LYS A 303 -3.18 2.18 -19.87
N VAL A 304 -3.73 3.07 -19.04
CA VAL A 304 -3.05 4.30 -18.64
C VAL A 304 -1.88 3.94 -17.74
N GLU A 305 -0.69 4.30 -18.21
CA GLU A 305 0.55 4.11 -17.48
C GLU A 305 0.58 4.99 -16.23
N ARG A 306 1.07 4.42 -15.13
CA ARG A 306 1.02 5.06 -13.82
C ARG A 306 2.28 5.88 -13.56
N VAL A 307 2.12 6.97 -12.81
CA VAL A 307 3.26 7.57 -12.11
C VAL A 307 3.86 6.53 -11.15
N ALA A 308 5.16 6.62 -10.93
CA ALA A 308 5.91 5.65 -10.15
C ALA A 308 6.96 6.34 -9.30
N GLU A 309 7.17 5.84 -8.10
CA GLU A 309 8.35 6.09 -7.28
C GLU A 309 8.98 4.72 -7.00
N ARG A 310 10.27 4.59 -7.24
CA ARG A 310 11.04 3.38 -6.90
C ARG A 310 11.76 3.59 -5.57
N GLY A 311 12.07 2.50 -4.87
CA GLY A 311 12.77 2.51 -3.59
C GLY A 311 11.91 2.92 -2.39
N THR A 312 10.60 3.14 -2.58
CA THR A 312 9.66 3.47 -1.51
C THR A 312 8.96 2.22 -0.97
N VAL A 313 8.70 2.21 0.35
CA VAL A 313 7.92 1.18 1.04
C VAL A 313 6.50 1.63 1.40
N PHE A 314 6.08 2.82 0.93
CA PHE A 314 4.84 3.46 1.40
C PHE A 314 3.60 3.18 0.53
N TYR A 315 3.74 2.86 -0.77
CA TYR A 315 2.61 2.62 -1.68
C TYR A 315 2.95 1.87 -2.96
#